data_AF-A0A0C3L9S3-F1
#
_entry.id   AF-A0A0C3L9S3-F1
#
_cell.length_a   1.000
_cell.length_b   1.000
_cell.length_c   1.000
_cell.angle_alpha   90.00
_cell.angle_beta   90.00
_cell.angle_gamma   90.00
#
_symmetry.space_group_name_H-M   'P 1'
#
loop_
_entity.id
_entity.type
_entity.pdbx_description
1 polymer ?
#
loop_
_entity_poly.entity_id
_entity_poly.type
_entity_poly.pdbx_seq_one_letter_code
_entity_poly.pdbx_strand_id
1 'polypeptide(L)'
;MIDGGATNIDSPTTPSNFGKLELATSTFFCKSSSNHNGLPVCGGDDIDSHRCYTFPASGPRYQCLSYDHRASSAVVALLAAANLDPNTTADQIDQLDLRFHCPSLPDELHRLAMSWRDAAFHARRFDQLQPSAWEVLSPEETAAIKQKEEANTGDVRYRFRCNICVHSSWIRRRDVETHLIGWHQIVDHSDPTTEFELHSRVPPNPVTFSSSEEGSASFTV
;
A
#
# COMPACT_ATOMS: atom_id res chain seq x y z
N MET A 1 2.66 17.75 15.55
CA MET A 1 2.72 16.27 15.46
C MET A 1 1.32 15.78 15.71
N ILE A 2 0.71 15.05 14.77
CA ILE A 2 -0.64 14.52 14.96
C ILE A 2 -0.47 13.15 15.63
N ASP A 3 -0.98 13.02 16.86
CA ASP A 3 -0.94 11.81 17.69
C ASP A 3 -1.92 10.73 17.19
N GLY A 4 -1.80 10.34 15.91
CA GLY A 4 -2.63 9.31 15.29
C GLY A 4 -1.83 8.04 15.02
N GLY A 5 -2.27 6.90 15.56
CA GLY A 5 -1.69 5.58 15.26
C GLY A 5 -0.69 5.05 16.29
N ALA A 6 -0.34 3.78 16.15
CA ALA A 6 0.67 3.09 16.93
C ALA A 6 2.05 3.29 16.29
N THR A 7 3.05 3.69 17.10
CA THR A 7 4.43 3.90 16.65
C THR A 7 5.39 2.82 17.13
N ASN A 8 4.97 1.93 18.04
CA ASN A 8 5.74 0.81 18.58
C ASN A 8 4.83 -0.42 18.75
N ILE A 9 5.36 -1.63 18.50
CA ILE A 9 4.64 -2.91 18.70
C ILE A 9 5.49 -3.96 19.45
N ASP A 10 6.67 -3.59 19.99
CA ASP A 10 7.69 -4.53 20.49
C ASP A 10 7.43 -5.11 21.92
N SER A 11 6.20 -5.09 22.44
CA SER A 11 5.86 -5.52 23.82
C SER A 11 4.39 -5.92 23.92
N PRO A 12 3.93 -6.72 24.92
CA PRO A 12 2.55 -7.21 24.93
C PRO A 12 1.57 -6.02 24.87
N THR A 13 0.92 -5.90 23.72
CA THR A 13 0.00 -4.82 23.40
C THR A 13 -1.19 -4.89 24.33
N THR A 14 -1.54 -3.76 24.97
CA THR A 14 -2.78 -3.66 25.74
C THR A 14 -3.98 -3.54 24.78
N PRO A 15 -5.21 -3.90 25.19
CA PRO A 15 -6.44 -3.69 24.41
C PRO A 15 -6.58 -2.29 23.79
N SER A 16 -6.13 -1.25 24.51
CA SER A 16 -6.10 0.14 24.04
C SER A 16 -5.11 0.42 22.90
N ASN A 17 -4.08 -0.42 22.74
CA ASN A 17 -3.11 -0.29 21.65
C ASN A 17 -3.63 -0.93 20.35
N PHE A 18 -4.52 -1.92 20.43
CA PHE A 18 -5.11 -2.55 19.24
C PHE A 18 -5.95 -1.56 18.43
N GLY A 19 -6.77 -0.73 19.09
CA GLY A 19 -7.51 0.32 18.39
C GLY A 19 -6.62 1.33 17.64
N LYS A 20 -5.37 1.51 18.08
CA LYS A 20 -4.40 2.34 17.37
C LYS A 20 -3.80 1.60 16.18
N LEU A 21 -3.58 0.28 16.27
CA LEU A 21 -3.07 -0.54 15.16
C LEU A 21 -4.02 -0.59 13.97
N GLU A 22 -5.33 -0.42 14.21
CA GLU A 22 -6.33 -0.32 13.16
C GLU A 22 -6.20 0.94 12.29
N LEU A 23 -5.57 2.00 12.81
CA LEU A 23 -5.46 3.29 12.13
C LEU A 23 -4.58 3.20 10.87
N ALA A 24 -4.98 3.85 9.79
CA ALA A 24 -4.21 3.85 8.54
C ALA A 24 -2.80 4.46 8.72
N THR A 25 -2.67 5.40 9.67
CA THR A 25 -1.40 6.06 10.02
C THR A 25 -0.43 5.15 10.79
N SER A 26 -0.88 3.98 11.25
CA SER A 26 -0.04 2.94 11.86
C SER A 26 0.68 2.16 10.79
N THR A 27 1.62 2.83 10.11
CA THR A 27 2.25 2.33 8.89
C THR A 27 3.56 1.61 9.20
N PHE A 28 3.55 0.28 9.07
CA PHE A 28 4.72 -0.56 9.33
C PHE A 28 5.27 -1.22 8.07
N PHE A 29 6.57 -1.52 8.05
CA PHE A 29 7.20 -2.36 7.04
C PHE A 29 8.03 -3.45 7.70
N CYS A 30 7.98 -4.66 7.16
CA CYS A 30 8.81 -5.75 7.65
C CYS A 30 10.30 -5.51 7.30
N LYS A 31 11.18 -5.72 8.30
CA LYS A 31 12.65 -5.57 8.25
C LYS A 31 13.35 -6.72 7.53
N SER A 32 12.65 -7.83 7.23
CA SER A 32 13.22 -8.97 6.50
C SER A 32 13.68 -8.55 5.09
N SER A 33 14.82 -9.08 4.65
CA SER A 33 15.45 -8.72 3.36
C SER A 33 14.56 -8.97 2.15
N SER A 34 13.64 -9.94 2.22
CA SER A 34 12.65 -10.22 1.17
C SER A 34 11.61 -9.11 0.98
N ASN A 35 11.54 -8.12 1.88
CA ASN A 35 10.45 -7.14 1.95
C ASN A 35 10.83 -5.70 1.57
N HIS A 36 11.99 -5.46 0.92
CA HIS A 36 12.39 -4.09 0.55
C HIS A 36 11.37 -3.39 -0.39
N ASN A 37 10.59 -4.16 -1.16
CA ASN A 37 9.57 -3.65 -2.07
C ASN A 37 8.12 -3.94 -1.62
N GLY A 38 7.92 -4.40 -0.38
CA GLY A 38 6.58 -4.70 0.12
C GLY A 38 5.77 -3.44 0.45
N LEU A 39 4.45 -3.55 0.31
CA LEU A 39 3.50 -2.56 0.80
C LEU A 39 3.52 -2.47 2.32
N PRO A 40 3.00 -1.36 2.88
CA PRO A 40 2.91 -1.24 4.33
C PRO A 40 1.95 -2.28 4.92
N VAL A 41 2.30 -2.78 6.09
CA VAL A 41 1.48 -3.62 6.96
C VAL A 41 0.70 -2.69 7.89
N CYS A 42 -0.62 -2.55 7.68
CA CYS A 42 -1.49 -1.63 8.40
C CYS A 42 -2.87 -2.26 8.66
N GLY A 43 -3.45 -2.01 9.83
CA GLY A 43 -4.74 -2.61 10.21
C GLY A 43 -4.57 -3.98 10.89
N GLY A 44 -5.54 -4.35 11.72
CA GLY A 44 -5.51 -5.56 12.53
C GLY A 44 -5.31 -6.82 11.69
N ASP A 45 -6.07 -6.96 10.60
CA ASP A 45 -6.03 -8.13 9.72
C ASP A 45 -4.68 -8.30 9.01
N ASP A 46 -4.08 -7.22 8.48
CA ASP A 46 -2.76 -7.26 7.82
C ASP A 46 -1.66 -7.60 8.85
N ILE A 47 -1.75 -7.04 10.06
CA ILE A 47 -0.81 -7.28 11.16
C ILE A 47 -0.93 -8.73 11.67
N ASP A 48 -2.15 -9.24 11.83
CA ASP A 48 -2.41 -10.58 12.33
C ASP A 48 -2.05 -11.67 11.31
N SER A 49 -2.28 -11.39 10.02
CA SER A 49 -1.94 -12.29 8.93
C SER A 49 -0.46 -12.22 8.52
N HIS A 50 0.31 -11.28 9.07
CA HIS A 50 1.73 -11.11 8.74
C HIS A 50 2.56 -12.33 9.16
N ARG A 51 3.22 -12.96 8.18
CA ARG A 51 4.08 -14.13 8.38
C ARG A 51 5.54 -13.73 8.21
N CYS A 52 6.19 -13.32 9.30
CA CYS A 52 7.64 -13.20 9.32
C CYS A 52 8.19 -13.71 10.64
N TYR A 53 8.91 -14.83 10.57
CA TYR A 53 9.66 -15.35 11.71
C TYR A 53 10.88 -14.44 11.97
N THR A 54 11.03 -13.92 13.19
CA THR A 54 12.36 -13.52 13.65
C THR A 54 13.05 -14.77 14.16
N PHE A 55 14.29 -15.01 13.75
CA PHE A 55 15.15 -15.99 14.43
C PHE A 55 15.79 -15.26 15.62
N PRO A 56 15.64 -15.75 16.87
CA PRO A 56 15.01 -17.00 17.26
C PRO A 56 13.47 -16.95 17.37
N ALA A 57 12.86 -18.11 17.12
CA ALA A 57 11.45 -18.50 17.25
C ALA A 57 10.64 -17.95 18.44
N SER A 58 11.32 -17.52 19.49
CA SER A 58 10.76 -17.06 20.76
C SER A 58 10.53 -15.55 20.82
N GLY A 59 10.75 -14.82 19.72
CA GLY A 59 10.55 -13.37 19.64
C GLY A 59 9.07 -12.95 19.69
N PRO A 60 8.78 -11.69 20.08
CA PRO A 60 7.43 -11.12 20.00
C PRO A 60 6.90 -11.15 18.56
N ARG A 61 5.59 -11.39 18.40
CA ARG A 61 4.87 -11.52 17.11
C ARG A 61 5.13 -10.39 16.10
N TYR A 62 5.57 -9.22 16.58
CA TYR A 62 5.71 -8.00 15.79
C TYR A 62 7.15 -7.48 15.64
N GLN A 63 8.15 -8.23 16.13
CA GLN A 63 9.55 -7.77 16.20
C GLN A 63 10.16 -7.46 14.81
N CYS A 64 9.64 -8.10 13.77
CA CYS A 64 10.04 -7.89 12.39
C CYS A 64 9.44 -6.62 11.76
N LEU A 65 8.42 -6.01 12.37
CA LEU A 65 7.77 -4.81 11.86
C LEU A 65 8.52 -3.56 12.33
N SER A 66 8.70 -2.61 11.43
CA SER A 66 9.28 -1.30 11.70
C SER A 66 8.28 -0.23 11.34
N TYR A 67 7.97 0.66 12.29
CA TYR A 67 7.20 1.86 11.99
C TYR A 67 7.98 2.75 11.02
N ASP A 68 7.31 3.26 9.98
CA ASP A 68 7.90 4.22 9.04
C ASP A 68 7.17 5.57 9.15
N HIS A 69 7.85 6.53 9.78
CA HIS A 69 7.31 7.87 10.03
C HIS A 69 7.03 8.66 8.75
N ARG A 70 7.77 8.41 7.65
CA ARG A 70 7.56 9.10 6.37
C ARG A 70 6.28 8.60 5.73
N ALA A 71 6.12 7.28 5.69
CA ALA A 71 4.92 6.65 5.17
C ALA A 71 3.68 7.06 6.00
N SER A 72 3.78 7.05 7.33
CA SER A 72 2.70 7.53 8.21
C SER A 72 2.34 9.00 7.97
N SER A 73 3.35 9.88 7.85
CA SER A 73 3.12 11.30 7.56
C SER A 73 2.45 11.53 6.21
N ALA A 74 2.80 10.71 5.20
CA ALA A 74 2.10 10.71 3.93
C ALA A 74 0.65 10.28 4.10
N VAL A 75 0.37 9.20 4.84
CA VAL A 75 -1.03 8.76 5.10
C VAL A 75 -1.85 9.84 5.79
N VAL A 76 -1.28 10.56 6.76
CA VAL A 76 -1.94 11.73 7.38
C VAL A 76 -2.34 12.77 6.33
N ALA A 77 -1.46 13.06 5.37
CA ALA A 77 -1.76 14.01 4.31
C ALA A 77 -2.76 13.47 3.28
N LEU A 78 -2.73 12.17 2.97
CA LEU A 78 -3.74 11.51 2.12
C LEU A 78 -5.13 11.63 2.76
N LEU A 79 -5.24 11.38 4.06
CA LEU A 79 -6.50 11.54 4.80
C LEU A 79 -6.99 12.99 4.75
N ALA A 80 -6.08 13.96 4.94
CA ALA A 80 -6.42 15.37 4.85
C ALA A 80 -6.90 15.76 3.43
N ALA A 81 -6.20 15.31 2.38
CA ALA A 81 -6.57 15.56 0.99
C ALA A 81 -7.94 14.94 0.63
N ALA A 82 -8.27 13.80 1.22
CA ALA A 82 -9.56 13.14 1.06
C ALA A 82 -10.66 13.68 1.99
N ASN A 83 -10.38 14.70 2.80
CA ASN A 83 -11.28 15.22 3.84
C ASN A 83 -11.79 14.13 4.81
N LEU A 84 -10.92 13.20 5.18
CA LEU A 84 -11.20 12.10 6.11
C LEU A 84 -10.69 12.40 7.52
N ASP A 85 -11.28 11.73 8.51
CA ASP A 85 -10.85 11.85 9.91
C ASP A 85 -9.42 11.27 10.07
N PRO A 86 -8.52 11.90 10.85
CA PRO A 86 -7.17 11.37 11.09
C PRO A 86 -7.16 9.99 11.81
N ASN A 87 -8.27 9.60 12.44
CA ASN A 87 -8.48 8.28 13.03
C ASN A 87 -9.18 7.30 12.08
N THR A 88 -9.18 7.58 10.77
CA THR A 88 -9.63 6.63 9.76
C THR A 88 -8.76 5.36 9.82
N THR A 89 -9.42 4.22 9.91
CA THR A 89 -8.79 2.89 9.91
C THR A 89 -8.31 2.48 8.53
N ALA A 90 -7.35 1.55 8.46
CA ALA A 90 -6.86 0.99 7.20
C ALA A 90 -8.02 0.39 6.37
N ASP A 91 -8.93 -0.34 7.02
CA ASP A 91 -10.11 -0.92 6.36
C ASP A 91 -11.08 0.15 5.82
N GLN A 92 -11.27 1.25 6.53
CA GLN A 92 -12.14 2.34 6.06
C GLN A 92 -11.59 3.00 4.81
N ILE A 93 -10.30 3.36 4.79
CA ILE A 93 -9.69 3.97 3.60
C ILE A 93 -9.60 2.98 2.43
N ASP A 94 -9.47 1.68 2.71
CA ASP A 94 -9.56 0.62 1.68
C ASP A 94 -10.92 0.55 1.01
N GLN A 95 -12.00 0.65 1.79
CA GLN A 95 -13.36 0.60 1.26
C GLN A 95 -13.68 1.79 0.36
N LEU A 96 -13.08 2.96 0.64
CA LEU A 96 -13.24 4.15 -0.20
C LEU A 96 -12.56 3.98 -1.56
N ASP A 97 -11.48 3.21 -1.62
CA ASP A 97 -10.76 2.84 -2.85
C ASP A 97 -10.50 4.07 -3.75
N LEU A 98 -10.04 5.16 -3.12
CA LEU A 98 -9.66 6.41 -3.77
C LEU A 98 -8.34 6.26 -4.53
N ARG A 99 -8.08 7.19 -5.45
CA ARG A 99 -6.79 7.32 -6.12
C ARG A 99 -6.15 8.65 -5.78
N PHE A 100 -4.88 8.57 -5.46
CA PHE A 100 -4.05 9.69 -5.06
C PHE A 100 -2.91 9.85 -6.04
N HIS A 101 -2.41 11.07 -6.22
CA HIS A 101 -1.19 11.31 -6.96
C HIS A 101 -0.30 12.31 -6.22
N CYS A 102 1.00 12.24 -6.52
CA CYS A 102 2.00 13.12 -5.92
C CYS A 102 2.58 14.06 -6.97
N PRO A 103 2.32 15.38 -6.92
CA PRO A 103 2.79 16.34 -7.92
C PRO A 103 4.28 16.70 -7.75
N SER A 104 4.94 16.25 -6.68
CA SER A 104 6.29 16.69 -6.31
C SER A 104 7.45 15.92 -6.97
N LEU A 105 7.20 15.01 -7.94
CA LEU A 105 8.26 14.27 -8.64
C LEU A 105 8.36 14.63 -10.13
N PRO A 106 9.57 14.62 -10.71
CA PRO A 106 9.74 14.74 -12.16
C PRO A 106 9.17 13.51 -12.91
N ASP A 107 8.80 13.71 -14.19
CA ASP A 107 8.41 12.68 -15.18
C ASP A 107 7.17 11.81 -14.85
N GLU A 108 7.00 10.64 -15.48
CA GLU A 108 5.82 9.78 -15.38
C GLU A 108 5.43 9.36 -13.94
N LEU A 109 6.31 9.56 -12.97
CA LEU A 109 6.10 9.23 -11.56
C LEU A 109 5.11 10.18 -10.85
N HIS A 110 4.99 11.46 -11.24
CA HIS A 110 3.95 12.33 -10.67
C HIS A 110 2.55 12.01 -11.19
N ARG A 111 2.47 11.32 -12.33
CA ARG A 111 1.21 10.93 -12.98
C ARG A 111 0.75 9.54 -12.61
N LEU A 112 1.28 8.99 -11.53
CA LEU A 112 0.81 7.70 -11.02
C LEU A 112 -0.45 7.92 -10.20
N ALA A 113 -1.55 7.34 -10.66
CA ALA A 113 -2.73 7.14 -9.84
C ALA A 113 -2.46 5.95 -8.90
N MET A 114 -2.29 6.26 -7.62
CA MET A 114 -1.89 5.33 -6.58
C MET A 114 -3.03 5.09 -5.61
N SER A 115 -3.11 3.87 -5.07
CA SER A 115 -3.84 3.67 -3.82
C SER A 115 -3.15 4.34 -2.64
N TRP A 116 -3.82 4.43 -1.50
CA TRP A 116 -3.18 4.99 -0.29
C TRP A 116 -1.99 4.14 0.20
N ARG A 117 -2.03 2.81 0.06
CA ARG A 117 -0.89 1.93 0.41
C ARG A 117 0.27 2.10 -0.55
N ASP A 118 0.00 2.24 -1.85
CA ASP A 118 1.03 2.53 -2.85
C ASP A 118 1.63 3.91 -2.62
N ALA A 119 0.82 4.91 -2.28
CA ALA A 119 1.26 6.25 -1.91
C ALA A 119 2.15 6.24 -0.64
N ALA A 120 1.80 5.45 0.37
CA ALA A 120 2.62 5.25 1.56
C ALA A 120 3.96 4.57 1.26
N PHE A 121 3.95 3.52 0.41
CA PHE A 121 5.19 2.90 -0.08
C PHE A 121 6.04 3.87 -0.91
N HIS A 122 5.40 4.68 -1.75
CA HIS A 122 6.02 5.70 -2.57
C HIS A 122 6.71 6.76 -1.69
N ALA A 123 6.02 7.27 -0.65
CA ALA A 123 6.57 8.20 0.33
C ALA A 123 7.79 7.65 1.08
N ARG A 124 7.79 6.35 1.41
CA ARG A 124 8.93 5.69 2.03
C ARG A 124 10.17 5.67 1.12
N ARG A 125 9.98 5.55 -0.20
CA ARG A 125 11.05 5.37 -1.18
C ARG A 125 11.71 6.69 -1.62
N PHE A 126 10.99 7.80 -1.55
CA PHE A 126 11.45 9.10 -2.05
C PHE A 126 11.49 10.15 -0.94
N ASP A 127 12.69 10.45 -0.44
CA ASP A 127 12.93 11.38 0.69
C ASP A 127 12.57 12.84 0.42
N GLN A 128 12.35 13.22 -0.85
CA GLN A 128 12.13 14.60 -1.27
C GLN A 128 10.65 14.99 -1.33
N LEU A 129 9.74 14.07 -1.01
CA LEU A 129 8.31 14.31 -1.12
C LEU A 129 7.82 15.21 0.02
N GLN A 130 7.26 16.36 -0.32
CA GLN A 130 6.53 17.18 0.64
C GLN A 130 5.21 16.48 0.98
N PRO A 131 4.96 16.11 2.26
CA PRO A 131 3.74 15.40 2.63
C PRO A 131 2.47 16.16 2.25
N SER A 132 2.48 17.49 2.26
CA SER A 132 1.31 18.31 1.90
C SER A 132 0.97 18.35 0.41
N ALA A 133 1.71 17.64 -0.44
CA ALA A 133 1.52 17.71 -1.89
C ALA A 133 0.49 16.71 -2.42
N TRP A 134 0.02 15.75 -1.60
CA TRP A 134 -0.89 14.72 -2.10
C TRP A 134 -2.24 15.29 -2.54
N GLU A 135 -2.67 14.87 -3.71
CA GLU A 135 -3.96 15.25 -4.30
C GLU A 135 -4.81 13.99 -4.50
N VAL A 136 -6.12 14.14 -4.34
CA VAL A 136 -7.10 13.08 -4.60
C VAL A 136 -7.67 13.30 -5.99
N LEU A 137 -7.63 12.26 -6.82
CA LEU A 137 -8.24 12.31 -8.14
C LEU A 137 -9.76 12.44 -8.00
N SER A 138 -10.36 13.19 -8.92
CA SER A 138 -11.83 13.33 -8.98
C SER A 138 -12.51 11.96 -9.14
N PRO A 139 -13.80 11.83 -8.79
CA PRO A 139 -14.55 10.60 -9.04
C PRO A 139 -14.50 10.16 -10.50
N GLU A 140 -14.53 11.10 -11.45
CA GLU A 140 -14.46 10.87 -12.88
C GLU A 140 -13.10 10.30 -13.30
N GLU A 141 -12.01 10.93 -12.86
CA GLU A 141 -10.65 10.44 -13.12
C GLU A 141 -10.41 9.07 -12.48
N THR A 142 -10.89 8.89 -11.25
CA THR A 142 -10.80 7.62 -10.52
C THR A 142 -11.54 6.52 -11.29
N ALA A 143 -12.73 6.79 -11.83
CA ALA A 143 -13.46 5.82 -12.63
C ALA A 143 -12.71 5.45 -13.92
N ALA A 144 -12.14 6.44 -14.62
CA ALA A 144 -11.33 6.20 -15.81
C ALA A 144 -10.06 5.40 -15.51
N ILE A 145 -9.43 5.65 -14.36
CA ILE A 145 -8.27 4.88 -13.90
C ILE A 145 -8.66 3.45 -13.56
N LYS A 146 -9.76 3.24 -12.85
CA LYS A 146 -10.25 1.89 -12.53
C LYS A 146 -10.54 1.08 -13.79
N GLN A 147 -11.09 1.69 -14.84
CA GLN A 147 -11.26 1.02 -16.13
C GLN A 147 -9.93 0.58 -16.75
N LYS A 148 -8.87 1.40 -16.63
CA LYS A 148 -7.52 1.03 -17.09
C LYS A 148 -6.88 -0.05 -16.20
N GLU A 149 -7.13 -0.01 -14.91
CA GLU A 149 -6.70 -1.05 -13.96
C GLU A 149 -7.36 -2.39 -14.29
N GLU A 150 -8.66 -2.40 -14.59
CA GLU A 150 -9.40 -3.59 -15.03
C GLU A 150 -8.86 -4.17 -16.35
N ALA A 151 -8.40 -3.30 -17.26
CA ALA A 151 -7.80 -3.68 -18.54
C ALA A 151 -6.38 -4.27 -18.41
N ASN A 152 -5.73 -4.13 -17.24
CA ASN A 152 -4.57 -4.96 -16.88
C ASN A 152 -5.07 -6.38 -16.56
N THR A 153 -5.48 -7.08 -17.62
CA THR A 153 -6.00 -8.45 -17.72
C THR A 153 -5.97 -9.26 -16.41
N GLY A 154 -7.01 -9.13 -15.58
CA GLY A 154 -7.34 -10.09 -14.50
C GLY A 154 -7.15 -9.64 -13.05
N ASP A 155 -7.00 -8.34 -12.77
CA ASP A 155 -6.71 -7.84 -11.41
C ASP A 155 -7.99 -7.51 -10.60
N VAL A 156 -8.55 -8.50 -9.91
CA VAL A 156 -9.60 -8.27 -8.90
C VAL A 156 -8.97 -7.91 -7.55
N ARG A 157 -8.29 -6.76 -7.47
CA ARG A 157 -7.87 -6.16 -6.17
C ARG A 157 -7.02 -7.08 -5.28
N TYR A 158 -6.33 -8.04 -5.88
CA TYR A 158 -5.67 -9.10 -5.13
C TYR A 158 -4.17 -8.85 -5.04
N ARG A 159 -3.61 -8.93 -3.83
CA ARG A 159 -2.17 -9.15 -3.65
C ARG A 159 -1.92 -10.61 -3.34
N PHE A 160 -0.69 -11.03 -3.54
CA PHE A 160 -0.31 -12.42 -3.52
C PHE A 160 0.85 -12.61 -2.56
N ARG A 161 0.87 -13.72 -1.84
CA ARG A 161 2.06 -14.14 -1.10
C ARG A 161 2.42 -15.55 -1.52
N CYS A 162 3.71 -15.81 -1.69
CA CYS A 162 4.17 -17.17 -1.97
C CYS A 162 3.81 -18.11 -0.81
N ASN A 163 3.14 -19.23 -1.09
CA ASN A 163 2.77 -20.24 -0.09
C ASN A 163 3.93 -21.16 0.28
N ILE A 164 4.96 -21.22 -0.57
CA ILE A 164 6.15 -22.07 -0.39
C ILE A 164 7.15 -21.39 0.54
N CYS A 165 7.25 -20.06 0.47
CA CYS A 165 8.13 -19.30 1.34
C CYS A 165 7.58 -19.15 2.75
N VAL A 166 8.42 -19.50 3.73
CA VAL A 166 8.16 -19.26 5.17
C VAL A 166 8.06 -17.76 5.50
N HIS A 167 8.70 -16.91 4.68
CA HIS A 167 8.70 -15.45 4.83
C HIS A 167 8.23 -14.77 3.55
N SER A 168 6.92 -14.77 3.31
CA SER A 168 6.32 -14.13 2.14
C SER A 168 5.48 -12.92 2.55
N SER A 169 5.71 -11.82 1.84
CA SER A 169 4.92 -10.61 1.96
C SER A 169 3.78 -10.63 0.96
N TRP A 170 2.76 -9.82 1.23
CA TRP A 170 1.77 -9.46 0.23
C TRP A 170 2.44 -8.58 -0.84
N ILE A 171 2.68 -9.17 -2.00
CA ILE A 171 3.34 -8.57 -3.16
C ILE A 171 2.40 -8.61 -4.38
N ARG A 172 2.77 -7.90 -5.46
CA ARG A 172 1.94 -7.85 -6.67
C ARG A 172 2.01 -9.16 -7.42
N ARG A 173 1.02 -9.43 -8.28
CA ARG A 173 0.96 -10.66 -9.09
C ARG A 173 2.26 -10.90 -9.85
N ARG A 174 2.71 -9.90 -10.61
CA ARG A 174 3.96 -9.94 -11.36
C ARG A 174 5.16 -10.26 -10.48
N ASP A 175 5.20 -9.69 -9.27
CA ASP A 175 6.31 -9.89 -8.34
C ASP A 175 6.29 -11.29 -7.74
N VAL A 176 5.11 -11.86 -7.42
CA VAL A 176 5.01 -13.24 -6.95
C VAL A 176 5.33 -14.24 -8.06
N GLU A 177 4.89 -13.99 -9.29
CA GLU A 177 5.21 -14.83 -10.46
C GLU A 177 6.73 -14.79 -10.72
N THR A 178 7.34 -13.60 -10.73
CA THR A 178 8.80 -13.44 -10.86
C THR A 178 9.55 -14.17 -9.74
N HIS A 179 9.03 -14.11 -8.51
CA HIS A 179 9.58 -14.81 -7.37
C HIS A 179 9.47 -16.34 -7.52
N LEU A 180 8.31 -16.87 -7.92
CA LEU A 180 8.09 -18.30 -8.13
C LEU A 180 9.01 -18.86 -9.22
N ILE A 181 9.19 -18.12 -10.32
CA ILE A 181 10.12 -18.49 -11.39
C ILE A 181 11.57 -18.48 -10.87
N GLY A 182 11.98 -17.38 -10.23
CA GLY A 182 13.38 -17.17 -9.84
C GLY A 182 13.84 -18.05 -8.66
N TRP A 183 12.96 -18.32 -7.70
CA TRP A 183 13.32 -18.98 -6.44
C TRP A 183 12.78 -20.39 -6.30
N HIS A 184 11.64 -20.69 -6.94
CA HIS A 184 11.01 -22.01 -6.88
C HIS A 184 11.08 -22.76 -8.22
N GLN A 185 11.57 -22.12 -9.29
CA GLN A 185 11.63 -22.67 -10.65
C GLN A 185 10.25 -23.12 -11.17
N ILE A 186 9.18 -22.52 -10.65
CA ILE A 186 7.81 -22.75 -11.08
C ILE A 186 7.50 -21.75 -12.19
N VAL A 187 7.19 -22.26 -13.38
CA VAL A 187 6.91 -21.46 -14.59
C VAL A 187 5.47 -21.63 -15.10
N ASP A 188 4.77 -22.65 -14.62
CA ASP A 188 3.36 -22.88 -14.86
C ASP A 188 2.61 -22.61 -13.55
N HIS A 189 1.71 -21.63 -13.57
CA HIS A 189 0.97 -21.13 -12.40
C HIS A 189 -0.53 -21.46 -12.50
N SER A 190 -0.86 -22.56 -13.16
CA SER A 190 -2.24 -22.94 -13.46
C SER A 190 -3.08 -23.26 -12.23
N ASP A 191 -2.46 -23.64 -11.09
CA ASP A 191 -3.12 -23.71 -9.79
C ASP A 191 -2.59 -22.63 -8.81
N PRO A 192 -3.25 -21.46 -8.75
CA PRO A 192 -2.83 -20.39 -7.86
C PRO A 192 -2.94 -20.79 -6.38
N THR A 193 -3.85 -21.70 -6.02
CA THR A 193 -4.19 -21.97 -4.61
C THR A 193 -3.12 -22.76 -3.86
N THR A 194 -2.29 -23.51 -4.58
CA THR A 194 -1.14 -24.23 -4.01
C THR A 194 0.12 -23.38 -3.94
N GLU A 195 0.32 -22.47 -4.90
CA GLU A 195 1.58 -21.76 -5.09
C GLU A 195 1.62 -20.40 -4.37
N PHE A 196 0.47 -19.74 -4.28
CA PHE A 196 0.37 -18.43 -3.64
C PHE A 196 -1.01 -18.16 -3.04
N GLU A 197 -1.04 -17.47 -1.90
CA GLU A 197 -2.30 -17.05 -1.28
C GLU A 197 -2.70 -15.66 -1.76
N LEU A 198 -4.01 -15.46 -1.84
CA LEU A 198 -4.68 -14.28 -2.37
C LEU A 198 -5.17 -13.37 -1.23
N HIS A 199 -4.94 -12.05 -1.33
CA HIS A 199 -5.47 -11.06 -0.39
C HIS A 199 -6.36 -10.04 -1.10
N SER A 200 -7.65 -10.06 -0.79
CA SER A 200 -8.75 -9.33 -1.46
C SER A 200 -8.81 -7.82 -1.26
N ARG A 201 -8.00 -7.29 -0.35
CA ARG A 201 -8.15 -5.89 0.11
C ARG A 201 -7.10 -4.94 -0.43
N VAL A 202 -6.14 -5.40 -1.25
CA VAL A 202 -5.01 -4.55 -1.62
C VAL A 202 -5.06 -4.18 -3.12
N PRO A 203 -5.28 -2.89 -3.44
CA PRO A 203 -5.62 -2.39 -4.79
C PRO A 203 -4.54 -2.66 -5.86
N PRO A 204 -4.86 -2.60 -7.15
CA PRO A 204 -4.00 -3.02 -8.28
C PRO A 204 -2.69 -2.22 -8.40
N ASN A 205 -1.86 -2.54 -9.40
CA ASN A 205 -0.68 -1.72 -9.71
C ASN A 205 -1.09 -0.28 -10.07
N PRO A 206 -0.35 0.75 -9.60
CA PRO A 206 -0.58 2.13 -10.02
C PRO A 206 -0.53 2.28 -11.53
N VAL A 207 -1.44 3.09 -12.07
CA VAL A 207 -1.57 3.36 -13.51
C VAL A 207 -1.18 4.81 -13.78
N THR A 208 -0.52 5.05 -14.91
CA THR A 208 -0.25 6.40 -15.38
C THR A 208 -1.51 7.05 -15.96
N PHE A 209 -1.84 8.26 -15.52
CA PHE A 209 -2.91 9.05 -16.12
C PHE A 209 -2.36 10.17 -17.00
N SER A 210 -3.12 10.52 -18.03
CA SER A 210 -2.85 11.69 -18.86
C SER A 210 -3.82 12.76 -18.43
N SER A 211 -3.32 13.90 -17.96
CA SER A 211 -4.11 15.12 -17.84
C SER A 211 -4.43 15.61 -19.26
N SER A 212 -5.55 15.18 -19.83
CA SER A 212 -6.00 15.69 -21.12
C SER A 212 -6.87 16.94 -20.88
N GLU A 213 -6.29 18.09 -21.25
CA GLU A 213 -6.92 19.39 -21.55
C GLU A 213 -7.42 20.26 -20.37
N GLU A 214 -6.49 20.90 -19.65
CA GLU A 214 -6.79 22.22 -19.11
C GLU A 214 -6.90 23.24 -20.26
N GLY A 215 -8.14 23.59 -20.60
CA GLY A 215 -8.54 24.96 -20.90
C GLY A 215 -7.88 25.68 -22.08
N SER A 216 -8.15 25.27 -23.31
CA SER A 216 -8.28 26.24 -24.43
C SER A 216 -9.71 26.75 -24.54
N ALA A 217 -10.21 27.35 -23.46
CA ALA A 217 -11.29 28.32 -23.59
C ALA A 217 -10.66 29.64 -24.05
N SER A 218 -10.51 29.78 -25.37
CA SER A 218 -10.18 31.06 -26.00
C SER A 218 -11.29 32.06 -25.68
N PHE A 219 -11.10 32.85 -24.63
CA PHE A 219 -11.79 34.13 -24.49
C PHE A 219 -11.27 35.06 -25.59
N THR A 220 -12.00 35.12 -26.69
CA THR A 220 -12.02 36.30 -27.56
C THR A 220 -13.09 37.25 -27.02
N VAL A 221 -12.63 38.39 -26.49
CA VAL A 221 -13.38 39.66 -26.50
C VAL A 221 -12.81 40.51 -27.63
#